data_AF-A0A368VB75-F1
#
_entry.id   AF-A0A368VB75-F1
#
_cell.length_a   1.000
_cell.length_b   1.000
_cell.length_c   1.000
_cell.angle_alpha   90.00
_cell.angle_beta   90.00
_cell.angle_gamma   90.00
#
_symmetry.space_group_name_H-M   'P 1'
#
loop_
_entity.id
_entity.type
_entity.pdbx_description
1 polymer ?
#
loop_
_entity_poly.entity_id
_entity_poly.type
_entity_poly.pdbx_seq_one_letter_code
_entity_poly.pdbx_strand_id
1 'polypeptide(L)'
;MSKTVVIVDEHLFNKLLGKLDHLNEKIDSINVAKNDGFKDKWYVTEEVCKLLNVSRRTLQNMRDNQTIKFRKAGRKIYYKARDIEEYLESISCRTVDEAV
;
A
#
# COMPACT_ATOMS: atom_id res chain seq x y z
N MET A 1 18.89 -38.41 8.35
CA MET A 1 18.19 -37.12 8.52
C MET A 1 17.12 -37.31 9.58
N SER A 2 17.27 -36.67 10.74
CA SER A 2 16.35 -36.79 11.87
C SER A 2 15.09 -35.98 11.59
N LYS A 3 13.92 -36.61 11.60
CA LYS A 3 12.63 -35.92 11.44
C LYS A 3 12.07 -35.64 12.83
N THR A 4 11.92 -34.37 13.18
CA THR A 4 11.29 -33.96 14.44
C THR A 4 9.77 -33.95 14.24
N VAL A 5 9.07 -34.71 15.07
CA VAL A 5 7.60 -34.70 15.12
C VAL A 5 7.21 -33.88 16.35
N VAL A 6 6.54 -32.75 16.11
CA VAL A 6 5.97 -31.92 17.17
C VAL A 6 4.51 -32.28 17.30
N ILE A 7 4.13 -32.81 18.46
CA ILE A 7 2.73 -33.11 18.78
C ILE A 7 2.17 -31.84 19.43
N VAL A 8 1.24 -31.19 18.73
CA VAL A 8 0.60 -29.95 19.19
C VAL A 8 -0.82 -30.28 19.62
N ASP A 9 -1.19 -29.80 20.80
CA ASP A 9 -2.55 -29.88 21.31
C ASP A 9 -3.51 -29.11 20.38
N GLU A 10 -4.59 -29.77 19.96
CA GLU A 10 -5.55 -29.22 19.00
C GLU A 10 -6.23 -27.95 19.54
N HIS A 11 -6.57 -27.91 20.82
CA HIS A 11 -7.23 -26.76 21.42
C HIS A 11 -6.30 -25.55 21.50
N LEU A 12 -5.02 -25.75 21.81
CA LEU A 12 -4.02 -24.69 21.81
C LEU A 12 -3.79 -24.13 20.40
N PHE A 13 -3.72 -25.02 19.39
CA PHE A 13 -3.55 -24.61 18.00
C PHE A 13 -4.75 -23.79 17.51
N ASN A 14 -5.97 -24.27 17.76
CA ASN A 14 -7.19 -23.53 17.39
C ASN A 14 -7.31 -22.19 18.12
N LYS A 15 -6.85 -22.10 19.37
CA LYS A 15 -6.80 -20.83 20.11
C LYS A 15 -5.77 -19.86 19.53
N LEU A 16 -4.66 -20.36 18.99
CA LEU A 16 -3.67 -19.54 18.29
C LEU A 16 -4.22 -19.05 16.96
N LEU A 17 -4.86 -19.91 16.18
CA LEU A 17 -5.52 -19.53 14.92
C LEU A 17 -6.58 -18.45 15.18
N GLY A 18 -7.46 -18.63 16.16
CA GLY A 18 -8.48 -17.63 16.48
C GLY A 18 -7.90 -16.28 16.94
N LYS A 19 -6.73 -16.27 17.57
CA LYS A 19 -6.01 -15.02 17.88
C LYS A 19 -5.42 -14.37 16.62
N LEU A 20 -4.89 -15.16 15.68
CA LEU A 20 -4.39 -14.66 14.41
C LEU A 20 -5.53 -14.07 13.57
N ASP A 21 -6.69 -14.73 13.53
CA ASP A 21 -7.87 -14.23 12.83
C ASP A 21 -8.36 -12.92 13.44
N HIS A 22 -8.45 -12.84 14.77
CA HIS A 22 -8.81 -11.60 15.46
C HIS A 22 -7.78 -10.47 15.23
N LEU A 23 -6.50 -10.80 15.05
CA LEU A 23 -5.48 -9.81 14.67
C LEU A 23 -5.68 -9.33 13.23
N ASN A 24 -5.97 -10.24 12.30
CA ASN A 24 -6.26 -9.90 10.92
C ASN A 24 -7.50 -9.01 10.83
N GLU A 25 -8.61 -9.35 11.50
CA GLU A 25 -9.82 -8.52 11.55
C GLU A 25 -9.55 -7.13 12.13
N LYS A 26 -8.67 -7.04 13.14
CA LYS A 26 -8.28 -5.75 13.72
C LYS A 26 -7.42 -4.92 12.77
N ILE A 27 -6.54 -5.55 11.99
CA ILE A 27 -5.74 -4.88 10.96
C ILE A 27 -6.65 -4.38 9.83
N ASP A 28 -7.58 -5.21 9.37
CA ASP A 28 -8.52 -4.85 8.32
C ASP A 28 -9.44 -3.71 8.75
N SER A 29 -9.99 -3.76 9.97
CA SER A 29 -10.80 -2.65 10.49
C SER A 29 -10.02 -1.34 10.66
N ILE A 30 -8.73 -1.40 11.02
CA ILE A 30 -7.85 -0.22 11.05
C ILE A 30 -7.60 0.32 9.63
N ASN A 31 -7.41 -0.55 8.65
CA ASN A 31 -7.21 -0.15 7.25
C ASN A 31 -8.48 0.43 6.63
N VAL A 32 -9.66 -0.14 6.94
CA VAL A 32 -10.96 0.39 6.50
C VAL A 32 -11.23 1.74 7.16
N ALA A 33 -11.01 1.89 8.47
CA ALA A 33 -11.17 3.16 9.16
C ALA A 33 -10.19 4.25 8.67
N LYS A 34 -8.99 3.86 8.20
CA LYS A 34 -8.05 4.78 7.55
C LYS A 34 -8.45 5.11 6.10
N ASN A 35 -9.12 4.22 5.40
CA ASN A 35 -9.52 4.39 4.01
C ASN A 35 -10.55 5.52 3.81
N ASP A 36 -11.43 5.76 4.79
CA ASP A 36 -12.34 6.91 4.72
C ASP A 36 -11.64 8.25 4.97
N GLY A 37 -10.50 8.26 5.68
CA GLY A 37 -9.64 9.43 5.84
C GLY A 37 -8.64 9.66 4.70
N PHE A 38 -8.30 8.62 3.93
CA PHE A 38 -7.37 8.71 2.80
C PHE A 38 -7.99 9.33 1.54
N LYS A 39 -9.33 9.27 1.40
CA LYS A 39 -10.05 9.88 0.24
C LYS A 39 -9.82 11.39 0.10
N ASP A 40 -9.51 12.08 1.21
CA ASP A 40 -9.25 13.54 1.23
C ASP A 40 -7.80 13.91 1.51
N LYS A 41 -6.88 12.94 1.60
CA LYS A 41 -5.47 13.26 1.83
C LYS A 41 -4.81 13.71 0.53
N TRP A 42 -4.31 14.94 0.55
CA TRP A 42 -3.56 15.54 -0.56
C TRP A 42 -2.07 15.52 -0.24
N TYR A 43 -1.28 14.91 -1.13
CA TYR A 43 0.17 14.87 -1.04
C TYR A 43 0.81 15.99 -1.86
N VAL A 44 1.87 16.57 -1.33
CA VAL A 44 2.72 17.53 -2.06
C VAL A 44 3.77 16.78 -2.88
N THR A 45 4.28 17.37 -3.96
CA THR A 45 5.35 16.81 -4.81
C THR A 45 6.48 16.11 -4.03
N GLU A 46 6.95 16.67 -2.92
CA GLU A 46 8.03 16.06 -2.12
C GLU A 46 7.62 14.76 -1.42
N GLU A 47 6.40 14.71 -0.90
CA GLU A 47 5.85 13.50 -0.28
C GLU A 47 5.61 12.41 -1.32
N VAL A 48 5.11 12.81 -2.50
CA VAL A 48 4.89 11.87 -3.61
C VAL A 48 6.19 11.28 -4.13
N CYS A 49 7.26 12.08 -4.23
CA CYS A 49 8.58 11.57 -4.58
C CYS A 49 9.08 10.52 -3.59
N LYS A 50 8.84 10.71 -2.28
CA LYS A 50 9.20 9.73 -1.24
C LYS A 50 8.32 8.47 -1.32
N LEU A 51 7.02 8.65 -1.53
CA LEU A 51 6.05 7.55 -1.56
C LEU A 51 6.27 6.62 -2.76
N LEU A 52 6.52 7.19 -3.94
CA LEU A 52 6.80 6.44 -5.17
C LEU A 52 8.30 6.08 -5.32
N ASN A 53 9.14 6.55 -4.40
CA ASN A 53 10.60 6.42 -4.46
C ASN A 53 11.21 6.91 -5.81
N VAL A 54 10.68 8.00 -6.35
CA VAL A 54 11.08 8.57 -7.65
C VAL A 54 11.70 9.96 -7.50
N SER A 55 12.52 10.32 -8.48
CA SER A 55 13.07 11.68 -8.57
C SER A 55 12.02 12.70 -9.01
N ARG A 56 12.24 13.99 -8.71
CA ARG A 56 11.38 15.10 -9.19
C ARG A 56 11.27 15.14 -10.73
N ARG A 57 12.32 14.73 -11.43
CA ARG A 57 12.37 14.66 -12.90
C ARG A 57 11.46 13.55 -13.42
N THR A 58 11.46 12.39 -12.76
CA THR A 58 10.54 11.29 -13.07
C THR A 58 9.09 11.72 -12.81
N LEU A 59 8.81 12.37 -11.67
CA LEU A 59 7.47 12.86 -11.35
C LEU A 59 7.01 13.99 -12.30
N GLN A 60 7.94 14.71 -12.93
CA GLN A 60 7.64 15.63 -14.02
C GLN A 60 7.22 14.87 -15.28
N ASN A 61 7.99 13.88 -15.71
CA ASN A 61 7.63 13.04 -16.85
C ASN A 61 6.26 12.35 -16.64
N MET A 62 5.94 11.90 -15.42
CA MET A 62 4.64 11.31 -15.10
C MET A 62 3.47 12.30 -15.23
N ARG A 63 3.72 13.59 -14.98
CA ARG A 63 2.72 14.65 -15.22
C ARG A 63 2.56 14.93 -16.70
N ASP A 64 3.68 14.99 -17.43
CA ASP A 64 3.69 15.23 -18.88
C ASP A 64 2.99 14.09 -19.62
N ASN A 65 3.21 12.85 -19.18
CA ASN A 65 2.57 11.63 -19.70
C ASN A 65 1.16 11.39 -19.12
N GLN A 66 0.61 12.31 -18.32
CA GLN A 66 -0.70 12.22 -17.66
C GLN A 66 -0.93 10.90 -16.90
N THR A 67 0.14 10.27 -16.40
CA THR A 67 0.09 8.96 -15.76
C THR A 67 -0.54 9.04 -14.35
N ILE A 68 -0.35 10.16 -13.66
CA ILE A 68 -0.94 10.41 -12.34
C ILE A 68 -1.74 11.71 -12.39
N LYS A 69 -2.97 11.67 -11.88
CA LYS A 69 -3.82 12.86 -11.76
C LYS A 69 -3.24 13.82 -10.72
N PHE A 70 -3.22 15.11 -11.07
CA PHE A 70 -2.72 16.16 -10.19
C PHE A 70 -3.68 17.35 -10.15
N ARG A 71 -3.67 18.07 -9.03
CA ARG A 71 -4.36 19.35 -8.87
C ARG A 71 -3.34 20.44 -8.60
N LYS A 72 -3.39 21.50 -9.38
CA LYS A 72 -2.59 22.70 -9.15
C LYS A 72 -3.37 23.68 -8.28
N ALA A 73 -2.79 24.12 -7.18
CA ALA A 73 -3.32 25.23 -6.40
C ALA A 73 -2.22 26.30 -6.26
N GLY A 74 -2.34 27.36 -7.06
CA GLY A 74 -1.33 28.41 -7.17
C GLY A 74 0.01 27.90 -7.71
N ARG A 75 1.06 28.02 -6.89
CA ARG A 75 2.43 27.55 -7.24
C ARG A 75 2.72 26.12 -6.79
N LYS A 76 1.87 25.51 -5.96
CA LYS A 76 2.06 24.15 -5.45
C LYS A 76 1.19 23.16 -6.21
N ILE A 77 1.70 21.95 -6.35
CA ILE A 77 1.02 20.83 -7.01
C ILE A 77 0.72 19.78 -5.96
N TYR A 78 -0.52 19.33 -5.97
CA TYR A 78 -1.07 18.37 -5.04
C TYR A 78 -1.57 17.13 -5.79
N TYR A 79 -1.50 16.00 -5.12
CA TYR A 79 -1.91 14.70 -5.63
C TYR A 79 -2.86 14.07 -4.62
N LYS A 80 -3.98 13.51 -5.06
CA LYS A 80 -4.85 12.78 -4.14
C LYS A 80 -4.21 11.44 -3.81
N ALA A 81 -4.32 11.02 -2.56
CA ALA A 81 -3.83 9.70 -2.15
C ALA A 81 -4.43 8.57 -2.98
N ARG A 82 -5.76 8.62 -3.24
CA ARG A 82 -6.46 7.65 -4.07
C ARG A 82 -5.87 7.51 -5.48
N ASP A 83 -5.51 8.63 -6.11
CA ASP A 83 -4.95 8.61 -7.46
C ASP A 83 -3.53 8.00 -7.48
N ILE A 84 -2.78 8.12 -6.37
CA ILE A 84 -1.45 7.50 -6.23
C ILE A 84 -1.58 6.00 -5.91
N GLU A 85 -2.52 5.61 -5.05
CA GLU A 85 -2.81 4.21 -4.75
C GLU A 85 -3.29 3.46 -5.99
N GLU A 86 -4.24 4.03 -6.75
CA GLU A 86 -4.70 3.45 -8.03
C GLU A 86 -3.54 3.27 -9.02
N TYR A 87 -2.60 4.22 -9.03
CA TYR A 87 -1.39 4.10 -9.83
C TYR A 87 -0.44 3.01 -9.33
N LEU A 88 -0.23 2.91 -8.01
CA LEU A 88 0.58 1.85 -7.39
C LEU A 88 -0.01 0.47 -7.63
N GLU A 89 -1.34 0.32 -7.51
CA GLU A 89 -2.06 -0.91 -7.83
C GLU A 89 -1.87 -1.27 -9.31
N SER A 90 -2.01 -0.29 -10.22
CA SER A 90 -1.79 -0.48 -11.65
C SER A 90 -0.37 -0.94 -11.97
N ILE A 91 0.65 -0.48 -11.24
CA ILE A 91 2.03 -0.97 -11.36
C ILE A 91 2.18 -2.37 -10.74
N SER A 92 1.59 -2.61 -9.56
CA SER A 92 1.74 -3.90 -8.86
C SER A 92 1.14 -5.05 -9.66
N CYS A 93 0.09 -4.80 -10.43
CA CYS A 93 -0.49 -5.77 -11.35
C CYS A 93 0.37 -6.02 -12.61
N ARG A 94 1.48 -5.29 -12.80
CA ARG A 94 2.42 -5.47 -13.92
C ARG A 94 3.68 -6.26 -13.56
N THR A 95 3.87 -6.66 -12.30
CA THR A 95 4.98 -7.53 -11.90
C THR A 95 4.45 -8.84 -11.31
N VAL A 96 3.84 -9.66 -12.16
CA VAL A 96 4.17 -11.08 -12.13
C VAL A 96 5.26 -11.26 -13.19
N ASP A 97 6.47 -11.53 -12.71
CA ASP A 97 7.65 -12.07 -13.39
C ASP A 97 8.95 -11.32 -13.01
N GLU A 98 9.89 -12.11 -12.49
CA GLU A 98 11.32 -11.87 -12.21
C GLU A 98 11.81 -11.58 -10.77
N ALA A 99 12.55 -12.60 -10.30
CA ALA A 99 13.54 -12.68 -9.21
C ALA A 99 12.98 -12.87 -7.79
N VAL A 100 13.11 -14.03 -7.12
CA VAL A 100 14.14 -15.10 -7.13
C VAL A 100 13.50 -16.44 -6.78
#